data_AF-A0AAX0Q5D1-F1
#
_entry.id   AF-A0AAX0Q5D1-F1
#
_cell.length_a   1.000
_cell.length_b   1.000
_cell.length_c   1.000
_cell.angle_alpha   90.00
_cell.angle_beta   90.00
_cell.angle_gamma   90.00
#
_symmetry.space_group_name_H-M   'P 1'
#
loop_
_entity.id
_entity.type
_entity.pdbx_description
1 polymer ?
#
loop_
_entity_poly.entity_id
_entity_poly.type
_entity_poly.pdbx_seq_one_letter_code
_entity_poly.pdbx_strand_id
1 'polypeptide(L)'
;MIPSSSLSEFFAGLRSIGLFTRLFSWKKVIRRGDDAYARYQAEENEAGRRYREIEIRLDQLSGELQRERGKNASLEALRDAERKSSQDTRDRFEVTARELEITRGKLFGLERARDEQSLAETERRQEERARYLSLESAYAELAEQLSLAKGKIAAVEGAREEQALAETERRQEEMARYRSLESAYAELAEQFSLAKGKIAALESLRDEQLSAEASRRKEEAQKYQELKENLDEVTRDLIAAKEQLSGHESVREEQAAEYNRKIERINTLYDQLKSDRETLANEQMNLLVKKQEELAVSWQKHETEVAESIRTICRKHDFVWCEKCEYPHQGTPDNVVLIGKMYTIFDAKSPKNPEELENFPTYLKNQAEAMKKYCKHDDVRKEVFLVVPSSTLDVLTTYQYDLAEYVVYVITPESLIPILQTLRQIENYEFTDTMSPEDQDKLCRFIGKLSHATKRKIQIDTYFSRELIDALRGIDMIPQDFAAEIGKYEQKAKLNPPMEKRVKMIEIEDVENEVRRMETEIAVRTAVGE
;
A
#
# COMPACT_ATOMS: atom_id res chain seq x y z
N MET A 1 19.71 -17.50 12.73
CA MET A 1 20.49 -18.10 11.63
C MET A 1 20.23 -19.60 11.62
N ILE A 2 19.71 -20.15 10.52
CA ILE A 2 19.63 -21.61 10.35
C ILE A 2 21.06 -22.07 10.07
N PRO A 3 21.65 -22.98 10.86
CA PRO A 3 23.01 -23.46 10.58
C PRO A 3 23.03 -24.13 9.21
N SER A 4 24.05 -23.85 8.39
CA SER A 4 24.15 -24.48 7.08
C SER A 4 24.18 -26.00 7.24
N SER A 5 23.44 -26.71 6.38
CA SER A 5 23.37 -28.17 6.40
C SER A 5 24.77 -28.78 6.28
N SER A 6 25.63 -28.16 5.46
CA SER A 6 27.02 -28.55 5.23
C SER A 6 27.89 -28.59 6.50
N LEU A 7 27.85 -27.55 7.34
CA LEU A 7 28.62 -27.50 8.60
C LEU A 7 27.97 -28.36 9.68
N SER A 8 26.63 -28.38 9.73
CA SER A 8 25.89 -29.22 10.68
C SER A 8 26.19 -30.72 10.49
N GLU A 9 26.21 -31.19 9.24
CA GLU A 9 26.58 -32.56 8.88
C GLU A 9 28.03 -32.89 9.25
N PHE A 10 28.96 -31.94 9.04
CA PHE A 10 30.35 -32.11 9.45
C PHE A 10 30.48 -32.26 10.97
N PHE A 11 29.86 -31.37 11.76
CA PHE A 11 29.92 -31.44 13.22
C PHE A 11 29.16 -32.65 13.80
N ALA A 12 28.09 -33.10 13.15
CA ALA A 12 27.41 -34.34 13.50
C ALA A 12 28.30 -35.57 13.23
N GLY A 13 28.95 -35.61 12.06
CA GLY A 13 29.91 -36.64 11.70
C GLY A 13 31.12 -36.65 12.66
N LEU A 14 31.63 -35.47 13.03
CA LEU A 14 32.74 -35.35 13.97
C LEU A 14 32.36 -35.90 15.35
N ARG A 15 31.15 -35.58 15.83
CA ARG A 15 30.57 -36.12 17.08
C ARG A 15 30.44 -37.65 17.07
N SER A 16 30.11 -38.27 15.93
CA SER A 16 30.01 -39.73 15.81
C SER A 16 31.35 -40.48 15.73
N ILE A 17 32.46 -39.80 15.48
CA ILE A 17 33.78 -40.43 15.38
C ILE A 17 34.38 -40.63 16.78
N GLY A 18 34.83 -41.85 17.10
CA GLY A 18 35.49 -42.19 18.36
C GLY A 18 36.89 -41.58 18.53
N LEU A 19 37.36 -41.50 19.79
CA LEU A 19 38.60 -40.83 20.21
C LEU A 19 39.85 -41.24 19.39
N PHE A 20 40.05 -42.54 19.19
CA PHE A 20 41.22 -43.07 18.47
C PHE A 20 41.22 -42.67 16.99
N THR A 21 40.07 -42.70 16.34
CA THR A 21 39.95 -42.29 14.95
C THR A 21 40.19 -40.79 14.80
N ARG A 22 39.79 -39.96 15.77
CA ARG A 22 40.12 -38.52 15.78
C ARG A 22 41.62 -38.28 15.91
N LEU A 23 42.31 -39.01 16.79
CA LEU A 23 43.76 -38.88 17.01
C LEU A 23 44.59 -39.35 15.81
N PHE A 24 44.28 -40.50 15.21
CA PHE A 24 45.12 -41.13 14.18
C PHE A 24 44.73 -40.78 12.74
N SER A 25 43.57 -40.16 12.50
CA SER A 25 43.12 -39.73 11.16
C SER A 25 42.88 -38.23 11.04
N TRP A 26 43.54 -37.43 11.90
CA TRP A 26 43.41 -35.97 11.99
C TRP A 26 43.53 -35.25 10.63
N LYS A 27 44.47 -35.66 9.76
CA LYS A 27 44.58 -35.11 8.39
C LYS A 27 43.32 -35.28 7.53
N LYS A 28 42.58 -36.39 7.72
CA LYS A 28 41.34 -36.67 6.99
C LYS A 28 40.15 -35.88 7.56
N VAL A 29 40.17 -35.63 8.87
CA VAL A 29 39.19 -34.76 9.56
C VAL A 29 39.36 -33.31 9.11
N ILE A 30 40.59 -32.80 9.05
CA ILE A 30 40.89 -31.44 8.55
C ILE A 30 40.40 -31.28 7.12
N ARG A 31 40.76 -32.19 6.19
CA ARG A 31 40.27 -32.13 4.80
C ARG A 31 38.75 -32.10 4.69
N ARG A 32 38.04 -32.88 5.51
CA ARG A 32 36.57 -32.86 5.54
C ARG A 32 36.02 -31.55 6.10
N GLY A 33 36.73 -30.93 7.03
CA GLY A 33 36.41 -29.60 7.55
C GLY A 33 36.59 -28.52 6.48
N ASP A 34 37.71 -28.55 5.76
CA ASP A 34 38.00 -27.63 4.66
C ASP A 34 36.95 -27.76 3.54
N ASP A 35 36.59 -28.99 3.16
CA ASP A 35 35.54 -29.25 2.16
C ASP A 35 34.16 -28.77 2.63
N ALA A 36 33.82 -28.98 3.91
CA ALA A 36 32.55 -28.51 4.48
C ALA A 36 32.48 -26.98 4.56
N TYR A 37 33.59 -26.34 4.91
CA TYR A 37 33.71 -24.88 4.97
C TYR A 37 33.65 -24.25 3.57
N ALA A 38 34.30 -24.86 2.57
CA ALA A 38 34.21 -24.41 1.18
C ALA A 38 32.77 -24.51 0.64
N ARG A 39 32.03 -25.57 1.00
CA ARG A 39 30.61 -25.71 0.64
C ARG A 39 29.74 -24.67 1.33
N TYR A 40 29.99 -24.40 2.61
CA TYR A 40 29.30 -23.34 3.33
C TYR A 40 29.51 -21.97 2.67
N GLN A 41 30.75 -21.61 2.33
CA GLN A 41 31.03 -20.36 1.63
C GLN A 41 30.34 -20.30 0.26
N ALA A 42 30.25 -21.41 -0.47
CA ALA A 42 29.51 -21.47 -1.73
C ALA A 42 28.01 -21.26 -1.53
N GLU A 43 27.41 -21.92 -0.54
CA GLU A 43 25.99 -21.79 -0.15
C GLU A 43 25.66 -20.36 0.29
N GLU A 44 26.53 -19.72 1.08
CA GLU A 44 26.38 -18.33 1.51
C GLU A 44 26.46 -17.34 0.34
N ASN A 45 27.42 -17.55 -0.56
CA ASN A 45 27.55 -16.74 -1.78
C ASN A 45 26.37 -16.92 -2.74
N GLU A 46 25.79 -18.12 -2.82
CA GLU A 46 24.60 -18.38 -3.63
C GLU A 46 23.34 -17.79 -2.98
N ALA A 47 23.18 -17.92 -1.66
CA ALA A 47 22.12 -17.26 -0.91
C ALA A 47 22.18 -15.74 -1.09
N GLY A 48 23.36 -15.13 -0.97
CA GLY A 48 23.57 -13.70 -1.22
C GLY A 48 23.31 -13.27 -2.66
N ARG A 49 23.45 -14.17 -3.65
CA ARG A 49 23.02 -13.91 -5.03
C ARG A 49 21.50 -13.96 -5.18
N ARG A 50 20.85 -14.98 -4.59
CA ARG A 50 19.39 -15.12 -4.60
C ARG A 50 18.70 -13.95 -3.90
N TYR A 51 19.23 -13.48 -2.77
CA TYR A 51 18.72 -12.29 -2.09
C TYR A 51 18.76 -11.05 -2.97
N ARG A 52 19.88 -10.78 -3.64
CA ARG A 52 20.01 -9.68 -4.60
C ARG A 52 19.06 -9.81 -5.79
N GLU A 53 18.86 -11.02 -6.29
CA GLU A 53 17.91 -11.25 -7.39
C GLU A 53 16.45 -11.00 -6.94
N ILE A 54 16.09 -11.42 -5.73
CA ILE A 54 14.78 -11.14 -5.13
C ILE A 54 14.59 -9.64 -4.94
N GLU A 55 15.60 -8.92 -4.44
CA GLU A 55 15.57 -7.48 -4.24
C GLU A 55 15.33 -6.73 -5.56
N ILE A 56 16.05 -7.09 -6.62
CA ILE A 56 15.84 -6.53 -7.97
C ILE A 56 14.42 -6.81 -8.49
N ARG A 57 13.88 -8.01 -8.29
CA ARG A 57 12.50 -8.34 -8.69
C ARG A 57 11.47 -7.55 -7.89
N LEU A 58 11.74 -7.31 -6.61
CA LEU A 58 10.87 -6.55 -5.72
C LEU A 58 10.81 -5.07 -6.15
N ASP A 59 11.95 -4.50 -6.53
CA ASP A 59 12.03 -3.15 -7.11
C ASP A 59 11.29 -3.06 -8.45
N GLN A 60 11.43 -4.07 -9.33
CA GLN A 60 10.70 -4.13 -10.59
C GLN A 60 9.18 -4.18 -10.37
N LEU A 61 8.71 -5.04 -9.48
CA LEU A 61 7.29 -5.17 -9.12
C LEU A 61 6.75 -3.88 -8.48
N SER A 62 7.54 -3.23 -7.62
CA SER A 62 7.19 -1.93 -7.03
C SER A 62 7.01 -0.87 -8.13
N GLY A 63 7.93 -0.83 -9.09
CA GLY A 63 7.84 0.07 -10.25
C GLY A 63 6.64 -0.20 -11.16
N GLU A 64 6.28 -1.46 -11.36
CA GLU A 64 5.07 -1.86 -12.10
C GLU A 64 3.79 -1.48 -11.36
N LEU A 65 3.72 -1.73 -10.06
CA LEU A 65 2.60 -1.35 -9.21
C LEU A 65 2.37 0.17 -9.23
N GLN A 66 3.44 0.95 -9.21
CA GLN A 66 3.35 2.41 -9.28
C GLN A 66 2.85 2.90 -10.65
N ARG A 67 3.25 2.23 -11.74
CA ARG A 67 2.72 2.48 -13.09
C ARG A 67 1.22 2.15 -13.18
N GLU A 68 0.79 1.01 -12.65
CA GLU A 68 -0.63 0.64 -12.63
C GLU A 68 -1.48 1.57 -11.76
N ARG A 69 -0.96 2.02 -10.61
CA ARG A 69 -1.60 3.07 -9.81
C ARG A 69 -1.80 4.37 -10.60
N GLY A 70 -0.79 4.78 -11.38
CA GLY A 70 -0.90 5.95 -12.26
C GLY A 70 -1.96 5.79 -13.36
N LYS A 71 -2.07 4.60 -13.96
CA LYS A 71 -3.13 4.29 -14.94
C LYS A 71 -4.51 4.30 -14.31
N ASN A 72 -4.67 3.72 -13.12
CA ASN A 72 -5.95 3.73 -12.40
C ASN A 72 -6.39 5.16 -12.04
N ALA A 73 -5.48 6.01 -11.57
CA ALA A 73 -5.79 7.43 -11.32
C ALA A 73 -6.25 8.15 -12.62
N SER A 74 -5.65 7.82 -13.76
CA SER A 74 -6.04 8.37 -15.06
C SER A 74 -7.44 7.87 -15.49
N LEU A 75 -7.75 6.60 -15.24
CA LEU A 75 -9.07 6.02 -15.49
C LEU A 75 -10.16 6.60 -14.56
N GLU A 76 -9.83 6.86 -13.30
CA GLU A 76 -10.73 7.54 -12.36
C GLU A 76 -11.05 8.97 -12.82
N ALA A 77 -10.03 9.72 -13.28
CA ALA A 77 -10.23 11.04 -13.84
C ALA A 77 -11.14 11.02 -15.10
N LEU A 78 -10.99 10.00 -15.96
CA LEU A 78 -11.87 9.80 -17.11
C LEU A 78 -13.31 9.47 -16.70
N ARG A 79 -13.49 8.60 -15.69
CA ARG A 79 -14.82 8.25 -15.16
C ARG A 79 -15.51 9.45 -14.53
N ASP A 80 -14.78 10.31 -13.81
CA ASP A 80 -15.36 11.52 -13.22
C ASP A 80 -15.72 12.56 -14.29
N ALA A 81 -14.92 12.68 -15.35
CA ALA A 81 -15.27 13.50 -16.51
C ALA A 81 -16.54 12.99 -17.23
N GLU A 82 -16.67 11.66 -17.40
CA GLU A 82 -17.85 11.04 -18.00
C GLU A 82 -19.11 11.21 -17.14
N ARG A 83 -18.98 11.07 -15.81
CA ARG A 83 -20.07 11.37 -14.85
C ARG A 83 -20.52 12.81 -14.95
N LYS A 84 -19.57 13.75 -15.00
CA LYS A 84 -19.88 15.18 -15.12
C LYS A 84 -20.57 15.49 -16.46
N SER A 85 -20.09 14.91 -17.55
CA SER A 85 -20.75 15.03 -18.86
C SER A 85 -22.16 14.43 -18.87
N SER A 86 -22.38 13.29 -18.20
CA SER A 86 -23.69 12.66 -18.09
C SER A 86 -24.65 13.45 -17.20
N GLN A 87 -24.12 14.14 -16.20
CA GLN A 87 -24.89 15.03 -15.33
C GLN A 87 -25.29 16.30 -16.09
N ASP A 88 -24.37 16.91 -16.85
CA ASP A 88 -24.67 18.06 -17.71
C ASP A 88 -25.73 17.73 -18.78
N THR A 89 -25.69 16.53 -19.38
CA THR A 89 -26.73 16.12 -20.34
C THR A 89 -28.07 15.91 -19.65
N ARG A 90 -28.09 15.30 -18.46
CA ARG A 90 -29.31 15.13 -17.66
C ARG A 90 -29.93 16.47 -17.28
N ASP A 91 -29.12 17.44 -16.84
CA ASP A 91 -29.60 18.78 -16.49
C ASP A 91 -30.17 19.50 -17.72
N ARG A 92 -29.54 19.36 -18.88
CA ARG A 92 -30.10 19.87 -20.16
C ARG A 92 -31.43 19.20 -20.51
N PHE A 93 -31.53 17.88 -20.36
CA PHE A 93 -32.79 17.18 -20.59
C PHE A 93 -33.89 17.67 -19.64
N GLU A 94 -33.55 17.91 -18.38
CA GLU A 94 -34.50 18.42 -17.39
C GLU A 94 -34.99 19.84 -17.74
N VAL A 95 -34.09 20.72 -18.21
CA VAL A 95 -34.47 22.04 -18.72
C VAL A 95 -35.39 21.93 -19.93
N THR A 96 -35.05 21.10 -20.92
CA THR A 96 -35.90 20.90 -22.11
C THR A 96 -37.26 20.28 -21.77
N ALA A 97 -37.31 19.39 -20.78
CA ALA A 97 -38.56 18.79 -20.31
C ALA A 97 -39.48 19.84 -19.66
N ARG A 98 -38.93 20.75 -18.84
CA ARG A 98 -39.68 21.88 -18.26
C ARG A 98 -40.19 22.82 -19.35
N GLU A 99 -39.40 23.11 -20.37
CA GLU A 99 -39.83 23.92 -21.51
C GLU A 99 -40.98 23.26 -22.30
N LEU A 100 -40.89 21.94 -22.54
CA LEU A 100 -41.96 21.15 -23.16
C LEU A 100 -43.23 21.13 -22.32
N GLU A 101 -43.12 21.07 -20.99
CA GLU A 101 -44.26 21.12 -20.08
C GLU A 101 -44.94 22.50 -20.10
N ILE A 102 -44.16 23.58 -20.16
CA ILE A 102 -44.67 24.96 -20.33
C ILE A 102 -45.39 25.11 -21.68
N THR A 103 -44.81 24.62 -22.78
CA THR A 103 -45.43 24.69 -24.11
C THR A 103 -46.69 23.83 -24.21
N ARG A 104 -46.69 22.64 -23.60
CA ARG A 104 -47.89 21.80 -23.46
C ARG A 104 -48.98 22.50 -22.65
N GLY A 105 -48.64 23.19 -21.56
CA GLY A 105 -49.59 24.01 -20.80
C GLY A 105 -50.21 25.14 -21.64
N LYS A 106 -49.41 25.80 -22.50
CA LYS A 106 -49.91 26.81 -23.45
C LYS A 106 -50.83 26.22 -24.52
N LEU A 107 -50.50 25.03 -25.04
CA LEU A 107 -51.32 24.28 -26.01
C LEU A 107 -52.67 23.88 -25.40
N PHE A 108 -52.68 23.36 -24.18
CA PHE A 108 -53.92 23.08 -23.43
C PHE A 108 -54.76 24.33 -23.20
N GLY A 109 -54.13 25.49 -22.97
CA GLY A 109 -54.82 26.77 -22.86
C GLY A 109 -55.47 27.21 -24.19
N LEU A 110 -54.78 26.99 -25.32
CA LEU A 110 -55.30 27.27 -26.66
C LEU A 110 -56.44 26.31 -27.06
N GLU A 111 -56.35 25.03 -26.68
CA GLU A 111 -57.40 24.04 -26.90
C GLU A 111 -58.67 24.40 -26.11
N ARG A 112 -58.55 24.77 -24.83
CA ARG A 112 -59.69 25.29 -24.06
C ARG A 112 -60.32 26.53 -24.67
N ALA A 113 -59.51 27.49 -25.12
CA ALA A 113 -60.02 28.70 -25.76
C ALA A 113 -60.74 28.40 -27.09
N ARG A 114 -60.28 27.38 -27.83
CA ARG A 114 -60.93 26.89 -29.05
C ARG A 114 -62.26 26.19 -28.73
N ASP A 115 -62.30 25.37 -27.69
CA ASP A 115 -63.51 24.67 -27.26
C ASP A 115 -64.56 25.67 -26.75
N GLU A 116 -64.15 26.69 -25.99
CA GLU A 116 -65.01 27.80 -25.54
C GLU A 116 -65.54 28.64 -26.71
N GLN A 117 -64.72 28.90 -27.74
CA GLN A 117 -65.18 29.56 -28.98
C GLN A 117 -66.19 28.69 -29.77
N SER A 118 -66.00 27.37 -29.80
CA SER A 118 -66.92 26.45 -30.46
C SER A 118 -68.28 26.38 -29.75
N LEU A 119 -68.29 26.37 -28.41
CA LEU A 119 -69.49 26.42 -27.60
C LEU A 119 -70.26 27.74 -27.81
N ALA A 120 -69.56 28.88 -27.82
CA ALA A 120 -70.16 30.18 -28.09
C ALA A 120 -70.74 30.30 -29.51
N GLU A 121 -70.12 29.67 -30.52
CA GLU A 121 -70.69 29.58 -31.88
C GLU A 121 -71.92 28.67 -31.95
N THR A 122 -71.97 27.59 -31.17
CA THR A 122 -73.15 26.72 -31.10
C THR A 122 -74.34 27.37 -30.40
N GLU A 123 -74.10 28.19 -29.37
CA GLU A 123 -75.14 28.97 -28.68
C GLU A 123 -75.71 30.08 -29.58
N ARG A 124 -74.87 30.80 -30.34
CA ARG A 124 -75.35 31.77 -31.35
C ARG A 124 -76.19 31.11 -32.45
N ARG A 125 -75.83 29.90 -32.89
CA ARG A 125 -76.64 29.13 -33.85
C ARG A 125 -77.96 28.63 -33.27
N GLN A 126 -78.07 28.44 -31.95
CA GLN A 126 -79.33 28.12 -31.28
C GLN A 126 -80.21 29.37 -31.11
N GLU A 127 -79.63 30.54 -30.85
CA GLU A 127 -80.37 31.82 -30.82
C GLU A 127 -80.87 32.27 -32.21
N GLU A 128 -80.12 32.02 -33.29
CA GLU A 128 -80.60 32.28 -34.67
C GLU A 128 -81.71 31.31 -35.10
N ARG A 129 -81.65 30.04 -34.66
CA ARG A 129 -82.74 29.05 -34.89
C ARG A 129 -84.02 29.41 -34.14
N ALA A 130 -83.91 29.99 -32.94
CA ALA A 130 -85.07 30.46 -32.18
C ALA A 130 -85.77 31.69 -32.83
N ARG A 131 -85.03 32.55 -33.55
CA ARG A 131 -85.59 33.68 -34.31
C ARG A 131 -86.26 33.27 -35.63
N TYR A 132 -85.85 32.16 -36.23
CA TYR A 132 -86.51 31.59 -37.42
C TYR A 132 -87.83 30.88 -37.09
N LEU A 133 -87.93 30.25 -35.91
CA LEU A 133 -89.15 29.58 -35.42
C LEU A 133 -90.27 30.55 -34.99
N SER A 134 -89.96 31.83 -34.70
CA SER A 134 -90.97 32.87 -34.44
C SER A 134 -91.44 33.62 -35.69
N LEU A 135 -90.88 33.32 -36.87
CA LEU A 135 -91.28 33.91 -38.16
C LEU A 135 -92.11 32.95 -39.04
N GLU A 136 -92.13 31.65 -38.72
CA GLU A 136 -93.00 30.65 -39.37
C GLU A 136 -94.44 30.64 -38.81
N SER A 137 -94.68 31.19 -37.61
CA SER A 137 -96.03 31.30 -37.03
C SER A 137 -96.81 32.54 -37.48
N ALA A 138 -96.21 33.43 -38.28
CA ALA A 138 -96.87 34.63 -38.82
C ALA A 138 -97.19 34.55 -40.33
N TYR A 139 -96.87 33.44 -40.99
CA TYR A 139 -97.21 33.17 -42.41
C TYR A 139 -98.35 32.15 -42.59
N ALA A 140 -98.84 31.56 -41.50
CA ALA A 140 -99.97 30.61 -41.52
C ALA A 140 -101.36 31.29 -41.42
N GLU A 141 -101.45 32.58 -41.07
CA GLU A 141 -102.71 33.34 -40.99
C GLU A 141 -102.97 34.26 -42.20
N LEU A 142 -102.11 34.23 -43.23
CA LEU A 142 -102.28 34.99 -44.47
C LEU A 142 -102.38 34.11 -45.72
N ALA A 143 -102.74 32.83 -45.55
CA ALA A 143 -103.02 31.86 -46.60
C ALA A 143 -104.48 31.33 -46.55
N GLU A 144 -105.36 32.04 -45.82
CA GLU A 144 -106.80 31.77 -45.71
C GLU A 144 -107.66 32.95 -46.21
N GLN A 145 -107.14 33.75 -47.15
CA GLN A 145 -107.90 34.79 -47.87
C GLN A 145 -107.59 34.84 -49.38
N LEU A 146 -107.12 33.72 -49.96
CA LEU A 146 -106.85 33.60 -51.40
C LEU A 146 -107.35 32.27 -51.97
N SER A 147 -108.55 31.89 -51.52
CA SER A 147 -109.40 30.85 -52.07
C SER A 147 -110.79 31.47 -52.29
N LEU A 148 -111.10 31.78 -53.55
CA LEU A 148 -112.19 32.63 -54.08
C LEU A 148 -112.00 34.15 -53.82
N ALA A 149 -111.81 35.03 -54.79
CA ALA A 149 -111.96 34.92 -56.24
C ALA A 149 -111.29 36.13 -56.92
N LYS A 150 -110.44 35.90 -57.92
CA LYS A 150 -110.53 36.70 -59.15
C LYS A 150 -111.81 36.18 -59.83
N GLY A 151 -112.91 36.92 -59.89
CA GLY A 151 -112.97 38.34 -60.23
C GLY A 151 -113.29 38.43 -61.72
N LYS A 152 -114.52 38.07 -62.11
CA LYS A 152 -115.62 38.99 -62.50
C LYS A 152 -115.56 39.38 -63.98
N ILE A 153 -116.45 38.81 -64.79
CA ILE A 153 -117.72 39.40 -65.29
C ILE A 153 -117.49 40.38 -66.45
N ALA A 154 -117.98 39.99 -67.62
CA ALA A 154 -118.92 40.76 -68.45
C ALA A 154 -119.51 39.77 -69.49
N ALA A 155 -120.67 39.14 -69.23
CA ALA A 155 -122.00 39.66 -69.59
C ALA A 155 -122.06 40.04 -71.08
N VAL A 156 -122.33 39.09 -71.98
CA VAL A 156 -123.67 38.64 -72.41
C VAL A 156 -124.60 39.80 -72.75
N GLU A 157 -124.70 40.11 -74.04
CA GLU A 157 -125.93 40.39 -74.79
C GLU A 157 -125.60 40.07 -76.25
N GLY A 158 -126.46 39.56 -77.12
CA GLY A 158 -127.85 39.16 -77.09
C GLY A 158 -128.05 38.46 -78.44
N ALA A 159 -128.46 37.20 -78.41
CA ALA A 159 -129.81 36.79 -78.80
C ALA A 159 -130.19 37.04 -80.27
N ARG A 160 -130.30 35.90 -80.98
CA ARG A 160 -131.28 35.57 -82.04
C ARG A 160 -131.11 36.25 -83.40
N GLU A 161 -131.36 35.62 -84.53
CA GLU A 161 -131.84 34.28 -84.88
C GLU A 161 -131.58 34.09 -86.38
N GLU A 162 -131.20 32.86 -86.73
CA GLU A 162 -131.61 32.09 -87.91
C GLU A 162 -131.44 32.58 -89.37
N GLN A 163 -130.77 31.68 -90.10
CA GLN A 163 -131.06 31.15 -91.44
C GLN A 163 -130.34 31.71 -92.68
N ALA A 164 -129.31 30.93 -93.05
CA ALA A 164 -129.10 30.30 -94.36
C ALA A 164 -128.46 31.07 -95.55
N LEU A 165 -127.33 30.48 -95.98
CA LEU A 165 -126.80 30.26 -97.34
C LEU A 165 -125.86 31.27 -98.04
N ALA A 166 -124.85 30.63 -98.68
CA ALA A 166 -123.91 31.03 -99.75
C ALA A 166 -122.67 31.88 -99.37
N GLU A 167 -121.47 31.31 -99.23
CA GLU A 167 -120.48 30.86 -100.25
C GLU A 167 -119.79 31.99 -101.07
N THR A 168 -118.46 31.93 -101.06
CA THR A 168 -117.47 32.60 -101.94
C THR A 168 -117.06 34.05 -101.65
N GLU A 169 -116.03 34.25 -100.81
CA GLU A 169 -115.06 35.38 -100.90
C GLU A 169 -113.80 35.24 -99.99
N ARG A 170 -113.34 34.02 -99.65
CA ARG A 170 -112.20 33.77 -98.73
C ARG A 170 -110.80 33.62 -99.37
N ARG A 171 -110.63 33.82 -100.67
CA ARG A 171 -109.39 33.38 -101.38
C ARG A 171 -108.27 34.40 -101.54
N GLN A 172 -108.41 35.66 -101.11
CA GLN A 172 -107.35 36.68 -101.31
C GLN A 172 -106.55 37.05 -100.06
N GLU A 173 -106.99 36.71 -98.85
CA GLU A 173 -106.26 36.99 -97.60
C GLU A 173 -105.27 35.89 -97.16
N GLU A 174 -105.37 34.67 -97.72
CA GLU A 174 -104.48 33.54 -97.37
C GLU A 174 -103.04 33.70 -97.90
N MET A 175 -102.83 34.34 -99.05
CA MET A 175 -101.49 34.43 -99.65
C MET A 175 -100.53 35.37 -98.90
N ALA A 176 -101.04 36.36 -98.17
CA ALA A 176 -100.19 37.28 -97.38
C ALA A 176 -99.69 36.63 -96.06
N ARG A 177 -100.42 35.64 -95.52
CA ARG A 177 -100.03 34.91 -94.30
C ARG A 177 -98.94 33.86 -94.55
N TYR A 178 -98.80 33.35 -95.78
CA TYR A 178 -97.78 32.35 -96.11
C TYR A 178 -96.35 32.92 -96.13
N ARG A 179 -96.16 34.16 -96.60
CA ARG A 179 -94.82 34.77 -96.68
C ARG A 179 -94.22 35.16 -95.32
N SER A 180 -95.04 35.57 -94.35
CA SER A 180 -94.55 35.86 -92.99
C SER A 180 -94.21 34.59 -92.20
N LEU A 181 -94.83 33.45 -92.56
CA LEU A 181 -94.49 32.15 -91.96
C LEU A 181 -93.13 31.63 -92.43
N GLU A 182 -92.77 31.85 -93.69
CA GLU A 182 -91.47 31.41 -94.24
C GLU A 182 -90.28 32.15 -93.60
N SER A 183 -90.38 33.46 -93.35
CA SER A 183 -89.30 34.20 -92.70
C SER A 183 -89.10 33.78 -91.24
N ALA A 184 -90.19 33.53 -90.50
CA ALA A 184 -90.13 33.03 -89.13
C ALA A 184 -89.54 31.61 -89.05
N TYR A 185 -89.77 30.77 -90.07
CA TYR A 185 -89.20 29.42 -90.13
C TYR A 185 -87.69 29.44 -90.38
N ALA A 186 -87.20 30.39 -91.19
CA ALA A 186 -85.77 30.56 -91.46
C ALA A 186 -85.00 31.01 -90.21
N GLU A 187 -85.52 31.99 -89.46
CA GLU A 187 -84.91 32.44 -88.19
C GLU A 187 -84.88 31.32 -87.13
N LEU A 188 -85.96 30.53 -87.04
CA LEU A 188 -86.03 29.41 -86.11
C LEU A 188 -85.03 28.29 -86.49
N ALA A 189 -84.82 28.04 -87.78
CA ALA A 189 -83.85 27.06 -88.26
C ALA A 189 -82.40 27.49 -87.95
N GLU A 190 -82.08 28.77 -88.06
CA GLU A 190 -80.76 29.31 -87.71
C GLU A 190 -80.48 29.23 -86.19
N GLN A 191 -81.47 29.56 -85.36
CA GLN A 191 -81.38 29.38 -83.91
C GLN A 191 -81.21 27.90 -83.51
N PHE A 192 -81.87 26.98 -84.23
CA PHE A 192 -81.74 25.54 -83.98
C PHE A 192 -80.34 25.03 -84.32
N SER A 193 -79.73 25.54 -85.41
CA SER A 193 -78.33 25.24 -85.78
C SER A 193 -77.34 25.72 -84.71
N LEU A 194 -77.51 26.95 -84.21
CA LEU A 194 -76.70 27.52 -83.13
C LEU A 194 -76.86 26.75 -81.81
N ALA A 195 -78.08 26.35 -81.45
CA ALA A 195 -78.33 25.53 -80.27
C ALA A 195 -77.66 24.16 -80.38
N LYS A 196 -77.72 23.52 -81.57
CA LYS A 196 -77.06 22.24 -81.84
C LYS A 196 -75.54 22.33 -81.74
N GLY A 197 -74.95 23.43 -82.22
CA GLY A 197 -73.51 23.70 -82.06
C GLY A 197 -73.08 23.86 -80.60
N LYS A 198 -73.90 24.53 -79.77
CA LYS A 198 -73.63 24.69 -78.33
C LYS A 198 -73.74 23.37 -77.57
N ILE A 199 -74.69 22.51 -77.91
CA ILE A 199 -74.85 21.18 -77.30
C ILE A 199 -73.60 20.33 -77.57
N ALA A 200 -73.12 20.29 -78.81
CA ALA A 200 -71.92 19.53 -79.16
C ALA A 200 -70.65 20.03 -78.42
N ALA A 201 -70.51 21.35 -78.25
CA ALA A 201 -69.38 21.92 -77.49
C ALA A 201 -69.45 21.56 -75.99
N LEU A 202 -70.66 21.56 -75.41
CA LEU A 202 -70.86 21.16 -74.01
C LEU A 202 -70.61 19.66 -73.79
N GLU A 203 -70.98 18.81 -74.76
CA GLU A 203 -70.69 17.37 -74.71
C GLU A 203 -69.18 17.10 -74.76
N SER A 204 -68.44 17.78 -75.64
CA SER A 204 -66.97 17.67 -75.69
C SER A 204 -66.29 18.09 -74.38
N LEU A 205 -66.75 19.20 -73.78
CA LEU A 205 -66.24 19.68 -72.48
C LEU A 205 -66.54 18.71 -71.33
N ARG A 206 -67.72 18.08 -71.35
CA ARG A 206 -68.09 17.05 -70.36
C ARG A 206 -67.18 15.82 -70.47
N ASP A 207 -66.91 15.37 -71.68
CA ASP A 207 -66.10 14.17 -71.90
C ASP A 207 -64.61 14.43 -71.56
N GLU A 208 -64.09 15.63 -71.81
CA GLU A 208 -62.77 16.07 -71.34
C GLU A 208 -62.68 16.12 -69.81
N GLN A 209 -63.70 16.65 -69.13
CA GLN A 209 -63.75 16.67 -67.66
C GLN A 209 -63.78 15.26 -67.06
N LEU A 210 -64.59 14.36 -67.60
CA LEU A 210 -64.67 12.96 -67.15
C LEU A 210 -63.34 12.23 -67.34
N SER A 211 -62.65 12.47 -68.45
CA SER A 211 -61.30 11.95 -68.72
C SER A 211 -60.29 12.46 -67.69
N ALA A 212 -60.29 13.76 -67.39
CA ALA A 212 -59.37 14.37 -66.42
C ALA A 212 -59.65 13.95 -64.96
N GLU A 213 -60.91 13.74 -64.59
CA GLU A 213 -61.26 13.18 -63.28
C GLU A 213 -60.85 11.71 -63.16
N ALA A 214 -61.00 10.93 -64.24
CA ALA A 214 -60.56 9.53 -64.26
C ALA A 214 -59.03 9.38 -64.15
N SER A 215 -58.25 10.28 -64.75
CA SER A 215 -56.79 10.28 -64.60
C SER A 215 -56.37 10.67 -63.19
N ARG A 216 -56.97 11.72 -62.60
CA ARG A 216 -56.70 12.12 -61.20
C ARG A 216 -57.01 11.01 -60.21
N ARG A 217 -58.14 10.32 -60.35
CA ARG A 217 -58.49 9.18 -59.48
C ARG A 217 -57.48 8.03 -59.58
N LYS A 218 -56.92 7.78 -60.77
CA LYS A 218 -55.87 6.76 -60.95
C LYS A 218 -54.57 7.16 -60.26
N GLU A 219 -54.15 8.42 -60.39
CA GLU A 219 -52.95 8.92 -59.72
C GLU A 219 -53.09 8.92 -58.20
N GLU A 220 -54.25 9.32 -57.68
CA GLU A 220 -54.55 9.28 -56.24
C GLU A 220 -54.59 7.85 -55.71
N ALA A 221 -55.16 6.90 -56.46
CA ALA A 221 -55.15 5.49 -56.10
C ALA A 221 -53.72 4.91 -56.07
N GLN A 222 -52.87 5.27 -57.04
CA GLN A 222 -51.47 4.86 -57.06
C GLN A 222 -50.69 5.43 -55.86
N LYS A 223 -50.84 6.73 -55.57
CA LYS A 223 -50.21 7.35 -54.39
C LYS A 223 -50.67 6.71 -53.09
N TYR A 224 -51.97 6.41 -52.97
CA TYR A 224 -52.51 5.73 -51.79
C TYR A 224 -51.90 4.34 -51.62
N GLN A 225 -51.69 3.62 -52.71
CA GLN A 225 -51.09 2.29 -52.70
C GLN A 225 -49.61 2.34 -52.28
N GLU A 226 -48.82 3.26 -52.85
CA GLU A 226 -47.42 3.50 -52.45
C GLU A 226 -47.32 3.91 -50.97
N LEU A 227 -48.19 4.82 -50.51
CA LEU A 227 -48.20 5.24 -49.10
C LEU A 227 -48.51 4.08 -48.16
N LYS A 228 -49.41 3.18 -48.58
CA LYS A 228 -49.80 2.00 -47.81
C LYS A 228 -48.66 0.99 -47.72
N GLU A 229 -47.98 0.73 -48.85
CA GLU A 229 -46.80 -0.15 -48.88
C GLU A 229 -45.66 0.37 -47.99
N ASN A 230 -45.38 1.68 -48.06
CA ASN A 230 -44.40 2.33 -47.18
C ASN A 230 -44.80 2.26 -45.70
N LEU A 231 -46.09 2.43 -45.39
CA LEU A 231 -46.59 2.31 -44.02
C LEU A 231 -46.40 0.88 -43.48
N ASP A 232 -46.69 -0.12 -44.30
CA ASP A 232 -46.51 -1.53 -43.93
C ASP A 232 -45.03 -1.89 -43.73
N GLU A 233 -44.13 -1.29 -44.53
CA GLU A 233 -42.68 -1.45 -44.38
C GLU A 233 -42.15 -0.79 -43.10
N VAL A 234 -42.49 0.48 -42.86
CA VAL A 234 -42.12 1.17 -41.62
C VAL A 234 -42.67 0.46 -40.38
N THR A 235 -43.86 -0.11 -40.48
CA THR A 235 -44.46 -0.89 -39.38
C THR A 235 -43.67 -2.17 -39.10
N ARG A 236 -43.22 -2.88 -40.15
CA ARG A 236 -42.35 -4.06 -40.01
C ARG A 236 -41.01 -3.71 -39.38
N ASP A 237 -40.37 -2.63 -39.84
CA ASP A 237 -39.09 -2.17 -39.31
C ASP A 237 -39.20 -1.73 -37.85
N LEU A 238 -40.31 -1.07 -37.48
CA LEU A 238 -40.58 -0.67 -36.10
C LEU A 238 -40.75 -1.88 -35.17
N ILE A 239 -41.42 -2.94 -35.64
CA ILE A 239 -41.55 -4.19 -34.88
C ILE A 239 -40.18 -4.86 -34.70
N ALA A 240 -39.41 -4.99 -35.78
CA ALA A 240 -38.07 -5.59 -35.73
C ALA A 240 -37.12 -4.80 -34.83
N ALA A 241 -37.14 -3.46 -34.91
CA ALA A 241 -36.35 -2.60 -34.05
C ALA A 241 -36.75 -2.74 -32.58
N LYS A 242 -38.05 -2.85 -32.27
CA LYS A 242 -38.53 -3.10 -30.90
C LYS A 242 -38.07 -4.45 -30.35
N GLU A 243 -38.09 -5.51 -31.16
CA GLU A 243 -37.59 -6.83 -30.76
C GLU A 243 -36.08 -6.79 -30.48
N GLN A 244 -35.30 -6.11 -31.31
CA GLN A 244 -33.86 -5.96 -31.03
C GLN A 244 -33.62 -5.14 -29.76
N LEU A 245 -34.40 -4.09 -29.52
CA LEU A 245 -34.27 -3.25 -28.33
C LEU A 245 -34.56 -4.06 -27.06
N SER A 246 -35.62 -4.88 -27.06
CA SER A 246 -35.93 -5.72 -25.89
C SER A 246 -34.87 -6.81 -25.66
N GLY A 247 -34.33 -7.40 -26.73
CA GLY A 247 -33.23 -8.36 -26.63
C GLY A 247 -31.96 -7.73 -26.05
N HIS A 248 -31.59 -6.53 -26.51
CA HIS A 248 -30.46 -5.79 -25.96
C HIS A 248 -30.66 -5.35 -24.51
N GLU A 249 -31.86 -4.92 -24.12
CA GLU A 249 -32.20 -4.57 -22.75
C GLU A 249 -32.07 -5.79 -21.82
N SER A 250 -32.61 -6.94 -22.23
CA SER A 250 -32.52 -8.18 -21.45
C SER A 250 -31.07 -8.62 -21.21
N VAL A 251 -30.22 -8.61 -22.25
CA VAL A 251 -28.79 -8.94 -22.12
C VAL A 251 -28.08 -7.94 -21.20
N ARG A 252 -28.43 -6.65 -21.28
CA ARG A 252 -27.82 -5.61 -20.45
C ARG A 252 -28.22 -5.75 -18.97
N GLU A 253 -29.47 -6.13 -18.69
CA GLU A 253 -29.94 -6.45 -17.35
C GLU A 253 -29.23 -7.69 -16.78
N GLU A 254 -29.06 -8.74 -17.59
CA GLU A 254 -28.36 -9.95 -17.18
C GLU A 254 -26.88 -9.68 -16.84
N GLN A 255 -26.19 -8.90 -17.69
CA GLN A 255 -24.83 -8.45 -17.43
C GLN A 255 -24.73 -7.59 -16.16
N ALA A 256 -25.65 -6.63 -15.98
CA ALA A 256 -25.69 -5.80 -14.78
C ALA A 256 -25.90 -6.64 -13.51
N ALA A 257 -26.80 -7.63 -13.56
CA ALA A 257 -27.02 -8.57 -12.46
C ALA A 257 -25.77 -9.41 -12.17
N GLU A 258 -25.06 -9.89 -13.19
CA GLU A 258 -23.82 -10.64 -13.02
C GLU A 258 -22.70 -9.78 -12.41
N TYR A 259 -22.54 -8.53 -12.86
CA TYR A 259 -21.58 -7.59 -12.29
C TYR A 259 -21.90 -7.27 -10.83
N ASN A 260 -23.17 -7.04 -10.49
CA ASN A 260 -23.59 -6.80 -9.11
C ASN A 260 -23.25 -8.00 -8.20
N ARG A 261 -23.53 -9.23 -8.65
CA ARG A 261 -23.14 -10.45 -7.92
C ARG A 261 -21.62 -10.57 -7.74
N LYS A 262 -20.83 -10.19 -8.75
CA LYS A 262 -19.35 -10.19 -8.65
C LYS A 262 -18.88 -9.13 -7.66
N ILE A 263 -19.45 -7.94 -7.67
CA ILE A 263 -19.12 -6.85 -6.74
C ILE A 263 -19.46 -7.27 -5.31
N GLU A 264 -20.63 -7.85 -5.06
CA GLU A 264 -21.00 -8.37 -3.74
C GLU A 264 -20.00 -9.41 -3.24
N ARG A 265 -19.63 -10.38 -4.09
CA ARG A 265 -18.59 -11.37 -3.73
C ARG A 265 -17.26 -10.71 -3.41
N ILE A 266 -16.81 -9.73 -4.21
CA ILE A 266 -15.57 -9.01 -3.97
C ILE A 266 -15.62 -8.26 -2.64
N ASN A 267 -16.73 -7.59 -2.33
CA ASN A 267 -16.89 -6.88 -1.07
C ASN A 267 -16.85 -7.85 0.13
N THR A 268 -17.53 -9.00 0.04
CA THR A 268 -17.48 -10.01 1.11
C THR A 268 -16.07 -10.57 1.30
N LEU A 269 -15.32 -10.81 0.22
CA LEU A 269 -13.92 -11.27 0.30
C LEU A 269 -13.00 -10.17 0.87
N TYR A 270 -13.26 -8.91 0.53
CA TYR A 270 -12.51 -7.78 1.06
C TYR A 270 -12.72 -7.63 2.57
N ASP A 271 -13.96 -7.72 3.03
CA ASP A 271 -14.29 -7.64 4.46
C ASP A 271 -13.68 -8.81 5.25
N GLN A 272 -13.72 -10.03 4.69
CA GLN A 272 -13.05 -11.20 5.26
C GLN A 272 -11.53 -10.99 5.34
N LEU A 273 -10.89 -10.54 4.26
CA LEU A 273 -9.44 -10.31 4.23
C LEU A 273 -9.02 -9.20 5.21
N LYS A 274 -9.84 -8.15 5.34
CA LYS A 274 -9.61 -7.10 6.33
C LYS A 274 -9.70 -7.65 7.76
N SER A 275 -10.75 -8.42 8.06
CA SER A 275 -10.90 -9.10 9.35
C SER A 275 -9.73 -10.03 9.66
N ASP A 276 -9.30 -10.82 8.68
CA ASP A 276 -8.18 -11.76 8.83
C ASP A 276 -6.84 -11.05 9.07
N ARG A 277 -6.64 -9.87 8.46
CA ARG A 277 -5.45 -9.05 8.74
C ARG A 277 -5.47 -8.49 10.16
N GLU A 278 -6.63 -8.04 10.64
CA GLU A 278 -6.80 -7.52 12.00
C GLU A 278 -6.59 -8.63 13.04
N THR A 279 -7.13 -9.83 12.81
CA THR A 279 -6.94 -10.99 13.70
C THR A 279 -5.47 -11.42 13.74
N LEU A 280 -4.81 -11.55 12.58
CA LEU A 280 -3.38 -11.90 12.52
C LEU A 280 -2.49 -10.86 13.22
N ALA A 281 -2.78 -9.56 13.04
CA ALA A 281 -2.04 -8.51 13.71
C ALA A 281 -2.23 -8.57 15.24
N ASN A 282 -3.46 -8.80 15.70
CA ASN A 282 -3.76 -8.96 17.12
C ASN A 282 -3.12 -10.22 17.72
N GLU A 283 -3.11 -11.34 16.99
CA GLU A 283 -2.42 -12.56 17.40
C GLU A 283 -0.91 -12.35 17.53
N GLN A 284 -0.28 -11.69 16.57
CA GLN A 284 1.14 -11.34 16.63
C GLN A 284 1.45 -10.43 17.82
N MET A 285 0.64 -9.40 18.04
CA MET A 285 0.80 -8.51 19.21
C MET A 285 0.66 -9.29 20.52
N ASN A 286 -0.36 -10.14 20.64
CA ASN A 286 -0.58 -10.96 21.83
C ASN A 286 0.59 -11.93 22.08
N LEU A 287 1.19 -12.51 21.03
CA LEU A 287 2.37 -13.36 21.17
C LEU A 287 3.59 -12.58 21.66
N LEU A 288 3.78 -11.35 21.20
CA LEU A 288 4.87 -10.49 21.66
C LEU A 288 4.69 -10.11 23.13
N VAL A 289 3.48 -9.69 23.52
CA VAL A 289 3.14 -9.35 24.92
C VAL A 289 3.36 -10.56 25.83
N LYS A 290 2.86 -11.74 25.46
CA LYS A 290 3.07 -12.98 26.25
C LYS A 290 4.54 -13.32 26.43
N LYS A 291 5.35 -13.22 25.37
CA LYS A 291 6.80 -13.44 25.47
C LYS A 291 7.46 -12.43 26.43
N GLN A 292 7.02 -11.18 26.39
CA GLN A 292 7.54 -10.13 27.26
C GLN A 292 7.17 -10.38 28.73
N GLU A 293 5.96 -10.85 29.00
CA GLU A 293 5.51 -11.27 30.33
C GLU A 293 6.29 -12.49 30.83
N GLU A 294 6.49 -13.52 29.99
CA GLU A 294 7.28 -14.71 30.32
C GLU A 294 8.73 -14.35 30.69
N LEU A 295 9.36 -13.44 29.93
CA LEU A 295 10.70 -12.94 30.23
C LEU A 295 10.74 -12.18 31.54
N ALA A 296 9.78 -11.30 31.80
CA ALA A 296 9.71 -10.54 33.06
C ALA A 296 9.60 -11.47 34.27
N VAL A 297 8.73 -12.50 34.19
CA VAL A 297 8.59 -13.50 35.25
C VAL A 297 9.87 -14.31 35.44
N SER A 298 10.52 -14.72 34.34
CA SER A 298 11.80 -15.43 34.41
C SER A 298 12.90 -14.58 35.06
N TRP A 299 13.02 -13.31 34.70
CA TRP A 299 14.03 -12.42 35.26
C TRP A 299 13.82 -12.08 36.74
N GLN A 300 12.57 -12.02 37.20
CA GLN A 300 12.24 -11.87 38.62
C GLN A 300 12.67 -13.10 39.44
N LYS A 301 12.58 -14.30 38.86
CA LYS A 301 12.96 -15.56 39.52
C LYS A 301 14.45 -15.91 39.35
N HIS A 302 15.15 -15.24 38.44
CA HIS A 302 16.54 -15.56 38.07
C HIS A 302 17.49 -15.64 39.26
N GLU A 303 17.44 -14.68 40.19
CA GLU A 303 18.31 -14.67 41.38
C GLU A 303 18.10 -15.93 42.24
N THR A 304 16.83 -16.28 42.50
CA THR A 304 16.47 -17.48 43.27
C THR A 304 16.85 -18.77 42.54
N GLU A 305 16.62 -18.84 41.24
CA GLU A 305 16.94 -20.02 40.42
C GLU A 305 18.45 -20.26 40.32
N VAL A 306 19.24 -19.19 40.16
CA VAL A 306 20.71 -19.28 40.17
C VAL A 306 21.21 -19.77 41.52
N ALA A 307 20.68 -19.25 42.62
CA ALA A 307 21.07 -19.70 43.95
C ALA A 307 20.76 -21.18 44.21
N GLU A 308 19.58 -21.64 43.80
CA GLU A 308 19.21 -23.06 43.88
C GLU A 308 20.07 -23.94 42.97
N SER A 309 20.39 -23.47 41.77
CA SER A 309 21.28 -24.15 40.83
C SER A 309 22.67 -24.32 41.42
N ILE A 310 23.29 -23.24 41.92
CA ILE A 310 24.61 -23.30 42.57
C ILE A 310 24.59 -24.23 43.78
N ARG A 311 23.58 -24.17 44.66
CA ARG A 311 23.45 -25.10 45.79
C ARG A 311 23.38 -26.55 45.35
N THR A 312 22.62 -26.83 44.28
CA THR A 312 22.48 -28.18 43.73
C THR A 312 23.80 -28.67 43.15
N ILE A 313 24.52 -27.82 42.41
CA ILE A 313 25.84 -28.12 41.87
C ILE A 313 26.83 -28.40 43.00
N CYS A 314 26.84 -27.57 44.04
CA CYS A 314 27.72 -27.75 45.18
C CYS A 314 27.47 -29.07 45.92
N ARG A 315 26.21 -29.43 46.16
CA ARG A 315 25.84 -30.73 46.76
C ARG A 315 26.23 -31.93 45.88
N LYS A 316 26.12 -31.79 44.56
CA LYS A 316 26.38 -32.89 43.61
C LYS A 316 27.87 -33.12 43.34
N HIS A 317 28.67 -32.06 43.40
CA HIS A 317 30.09 -32.07 43.04
C HIS A 317 31.03 -31.81 44.23
N ASP A 318 30.51 -31.92 45.46
CA ASP A 318 31.24 -31.75 46.73
C ASP A 318 31.96 -30.40 46.84
N PHE A 319 31.35 -29.31 46.37
CA PHE A 319 31.84 -27.96 46.63
C PHE A 319 31.27 -27.42 47.95
N VAL A 320 32.07 -26.62 48.66
CA VAL A 320 31.65 -25.96 49.89
C VAL A 320 30.94 -24.66 49.54
N TRP A 321 29.61 -24.67 49.60
CA TRP A 321 28.81 -23.45 49.50
C TRP A 321 28.84 -22.71 50.83
N CYS A 322 29.08 -21.40 50.80
CA CYS A 322 29.15 -20.57 52.00
C CYS A 322 27.81 -19.85 52.19
N GLU A 323 27.18 -20.06 53.34
CA GLU A 323 25.94 -19.36 53.68
C GLU A 323 26.20 -17.86 53.88
N LYS A 324 25.19 -17.03 53.61
CA LYS A 324 25.31 -15.56 53.76
C LYS A 324 25.72 -15.14 55.17
N CYS A 325 25.35 -15.91 56.20
CA CYS A 325 25.73 -15.68 57.60
C CYS A 325 27.16 -16.15 57.94
N GLU A 326 27.76 -16.99 57.11
CA GLU A 326 29.11 -17.56 57.31
C GLU A 326 30.19 -16.79 56.53
N TYR A 327 29.79 -15.90 55.62
CA TYR A 327 30.72 -15.05 54.87
C TYR A 327 31.36 -14.01 55.83
N PRO A 328 32.70 -13.98 55.95
CA PRO A 328 33.37 -13.23 57.02
C PRO A 328 33.50 -11.72 56.77
N HIS A 329 33.24 -11.25 55.54
CA HIS A 329 33.48 -9.87 55.14
C HIS A 329 32.20 -9.05 54.99
N GLN A 330 32.35 -7.73 55.04
CA GLN A 330 31.23 -6.81 54.82
C GLN A 330 30.75 -6.83 53.36
N GLY A 331 29.43 -6.91 53.21
CA GLY A 331 28.74 -7.03 51.94
C GLY A 331 28.14 -8.42 51.80
N THR A 332 26.99 -8.52 51.17
CA THR A 332 26.25 -9.78 51.00
C THR A 332 26.26 -10.15 49.52
N PRO A 333 27.30 -10.85 49.03
CA PRO A 333 27.23 -11.43 47.69
C PRO A 333 26.05 -12.41 47.61
N ASP A 334 25.45 -12.55 46.43
CA ASP A 334 24.29 -13.43 46.27
C ASP A 334 24.65 -14.89 46.54
N ASN A 335 25.76 -15.35 45.96
CA ASN A 335 26.29 -16.70 46.14
C ASN A 335 27.81 -16.69 46.30
N VAL A 336 28.29 -17.50 47.24
CA VAL A 336 29.73 -17.65 47.51
C VAL A 336 30.07 -19.14 47.58
N VAL A 337 31.14 -19.54 46.91
CA VAL A 337 31.67 -20.91 46.93
C VAL A 337 33.12 -20.87 47.37
N LEU A 338 33.49 -21.68 48.35
CA LEU A 338 34.84 -21.81 48.84
C LEU A 338 35.59 -22.86 48.01
N ILE A 339 36.65 -22.43 47.32
CA ILE A 339 37.49 -23.27 46.43
C ILE A 339 38.95 -22.93 46.72
N GLY A 340 39.78 -23.91 47.12
CA GLY A 340 41.19 -23.67 47.41
C GLY A 340 41.45 -22.70 48.56
N LYS A 341 40.59 -22.70 49.59
CA LYS A 341 40.60 -21.75 50.72
C LYS A 341 40.35 -20.29 50.32
N MET A 342 39.92 -20.03 49.09
CA MET A 342 39.52 -18.70 48.64
C MET A 342 38.02 -18.66 48.35
N TYR A 343 37.37 -17.57 48.74
CA TYR A 343 35.98 -17.29 48.43
C TYR A 343 35.86 -16.84 46.96
N THR A 344 35.07 -17.58 46.19
CA THR A 344 34.71 -17.24 44.81
C THR A 344 33.28 -16.72 44.79
N ILE A 345 33.06 -15.56 44.15
CA ILE A 345 31.79 -14.84 44.18
C ILE A 345 31.03 -15.05 42.87
N PHE A 346 29.75 -15.43 43.01
CA PHE A 346 28.78 -15.55 41.93
C PHE A 346 27.57 -14.67 42.24
N ASP A 347 27.51 -13.51 41.61
CA ASP A 347 26.49 -12.50 41.86
C ASP A 347 25.45 -12.53 40.73
N ALA A 348 24.17 -12.76 41.06
CA ALA A 348 23.15 -12.90 40.03
C ALA A 348 22.66 -11.51 39.61
N LYS A 349 22.53 -11.28 38.30
CA LYS A 349 22.07 -10.02 37.74
C LYS A 349 21.12 -10.25 36.59
N SER A 350 19.92 -9.70 36.68
CA SER A 350 18.91 -9.69 35.63
C SER A 350 18.43 -8.26 35.36
N PRO A 351 17.85 -7.99 34.19
CA PRO A 351 17.15 -6.73 33.95
C PRO A 351 15.91 -6.65 34.84
N LYS A 352 15.58 -5.45 35.31
CA LYS A 352 14.39 -5.26 36.17
C LYS A 352 13.09 -5.43 35.38
N ASN A 353 13.06 -4.90 34.16
CA ASN A 353 11.90 -4.91 33.27
C ASN A 353 12.36 -5.10 31.82
N PRO A 354 11.54 -5.68 30.94
CA PRO A 354 11.83 -5.81 29.50
C PRO A 354 12.15 -4.49 28.79
N GLU A 355 11.56 -3.39 29.24
CA GLU A 355 11.81 -2.05 28.68
C GLU A 355 13.22 -1.51 28.99
N GLU A 356 13.87 -2.01 30.04
CA GLU A 356 15.22 -1.59 30.45
C GLU A 356 16.32 -2.50 29.87
N LEU A 357 15.97 -3.47 29.02
CA LEU A 357 16.93 -4.45 28.48
C LEU A 357 18.08 -3.77 27.73
N GLU A 358 17.83 -2.70 26.98
CA GLU A 358 18.87 -1.95 26.27
C GLU A 358 19.90 -1.30 27.22
N ASN A 359 19.50 -0.95 28.44
CA ASN A 359 20.37 -0.35 29.45
C ASN A 359 21.12 -1.39 30.30
N PHE A 360 20.83 -2.67 30.10
CA PHE A 360 21.41 -3.76 30.87
C PHE A 360 22.95 -3.87 30.76
N PRO A 361 23.60 -3.66 29.60
CA PRO A 361 25.06 -3.65 29.51
C PRO A 361 25.71 -2.58 30.40
N THR A 362 25.15 -1.36 30.40
CA THR A 362 25.62 -0.25 31.25
C THR A 362 25.43 -0.57 32.73
N TYR A 363 24.30 -1.19 33.09
CA TYR A 363 24.07 -1.68 34.43
C TYR A 363 25.12 -2.70 34.86
N LEU A 364 25.42 -3.71 34.02
CA LEU A 364 26.44 -4.72 34.32
C LEU A 364 27.84 -4.11 34.49
N LYS A 365 28.21 -3.12 33.68
CA LYS A 365 29.47 -2.40 33.84
C LYS A 365 29.57 -1.74 35.22
N ASN A 366 28.52 -1.03 35.64
CA ASN A 366 28.47 -0.39 36.96
C ASN A 366 28.53 -1.43 38.09
N GLN A 367 27.88 -2.59 37.90
CA GLN A 367 27.95 -3.69 38.87
C GLN A 367 29.34 -4.30 38.94
N ALA A 368 30.04 -4.47 37.81
CA ALA A 368 31.41 -4.98 37.75
C ALA A 368 32.39 -4.04 38.49
N GLU A 369 32.27 -2.74 38.30
CA GLU A 369 33.06 -1.74 39.05
C GLU A 369 32.73 -1.76 40.56
N ALA A 370 31.47 -2.03 40.92
CA ALA A 370 31.05 -2.16 42.32
C ALA A 370 31.58 -3.43 43.02
N MET A 371 32.08 -4.44 42.29
CA MET A 371 32.66 -5.66 42.87
C MET A 371 33.99 -5.43 43.60
N LYS A 372 34.61 -4.24 43.46
CA LYS A 372 35.80 -3.83 44.22
C LYS A 372 35.61 -3.97 45.73
N LYS A 373 34.38 -3.79 46.23
CA LYS A 373 34.04 -3.95 47.65
C LYS A 373 34.37 -5.34 48.20
N TYR A 374 34.31 -6.37 47.37
CA TYR A 374 34.66 -7.74 47.75
C TYR A 374 36.13 -8.07 47.44
N CYS A 375 36.61 -7.65 46.26
CA CYS A 375 37.95 -7.99 45.77
C CYS A 375 39.09 -7.32 46.55
N LYS A 376 38.81 -6.40 47.48
CA LYS A 376 39.80 -5.80 48.38
C LYS A 376 40.37 -6.77 49.42
N HIS A 377 39.71 -7.91 49.64
CA HIS A 377 40.13 -8.91 50.61
C HIS A 377 41.04 -9.96 49.95
N ASP A 378 42.03 -10.46 50.70
CA ASP A 378 43.07 -11.37 50.17
C ASP A 378 42.59 -12.82 50.04
N ASP A 379 41.62 -13.21 50.85
CA ASP A 379 40.97 -14.52 50.85
C ASP A 379 39.80 -14.60 49.85
N VAL A 380 39.61 -13.58 49.02
CA VAL A 380 38.61 -13.55 47.93
C VAL A 380 39.36 -13.60 46.59
N ARG A 381 38.93 -14.49 45.69
CA ARG A 381 39.52 -14.59 44.34
C ARG A 381 39.36 -13.28 43.57
N LYS A 382 40.35 -12.94 42.75
CA LYS A 382 40.32 -11.74 41.90
C LYS A 382 39.50 -11.96 40.63
N GLU A 383 39.05 -13.18 40.36
CA GLU A 383 38.05 -13.50 39.35
C GLU A 383 36.64 -13.56 39.98
N VAL A 384 35.75 -12.66 39.58
CA VAL A 384 34.36 -12.58 40.03
C VAL A 384 33.41 -12.85 38.88
N PHE A 385 32.27 -13.49 39.16
CA PHE A 385 31.31 -13.90 38.14
C PHE A 385 29.96 -13.20 38.34
N LEU A 386 29.50 -12.45 37.33
CA LEU A 386 28.13 -11.97 37.22
C LEU A 386 27.32 -13.00 36.44
N VAL A 387 26.30 -13.59 37.06
CA VAL A 387 25.45 -14.62 36.46
C VAL A 387 24.20 -13.97 35.87
N VAL A 388 24.08 -13.95 34.55
CA VAL A 388 23.00 -13.28 33.81
C VAL A 388 22.09 -14.27 33.07
N PRO A 389 20.80 -13.97 32.85
CA PRO A 389 19.91 -14.85 32.10
C PRO A 389 20.38 -15.01 30.65
N SER A 390 20.25 -16.21 30.11
CA SER A 390 20.65 -16.52 28.71
C SER A 390 19.87 -15.70 27.68
N SER A 391 18.65 -15.25 28.00
CA SER A 391 17.85 -14.35 27.17
C SER A 391 18.42 -12.94 27.01
N THR A 392 19.40 -12.55 27.84
CA THR A 392 20.04 -11.22 27.76
C THR A 392 21.25 -11.20 26.84
N LEU A 393 21.73 -12.36 26.39
CA LEU A 393 22.98 -12.49 25.62
C LEU A 393 22.98 -11.69 24.32
N ASP A 394 21.83 -11.57 23.65
CA ASP A 394 21.70 -10.87 22.37
C ASP A 394 22.00 -9.37 22.48
N VAL A 395 21.84 -8.78 23.67
CA VAL A 395 22.07 -7.35 23.93
C VAL A 395 23.46 -7.07 24.50
N LEU A 396 24.19 -8.12 24.92
CA LEU A 396 25.52 -8.00 25.49
C LEU A 396 26.59 -8.05 24.40
N THR A 397 27.52 -7.09 24.43
CA THR A 397 28.70 -7.07 23.56
C THR A 397 29.98 -7.39 24.31
N THR A 398 29.97 -7.24 25.63
CA THR A 398 31.14 -7.40 26.51
C THR A 398 30.84 -8.46 27.56
N TYR A 399 31.68 -9.48 27.62
CA TYR A 399 31.53 -10.61 28.54
C TYR A 399 32.62 -10.68 29.63
N GLN A 400 33.57 -9.75 29.59
CA GLN A 400 34.65 -9.63 30.56
C GLN A 400 34.97 -8.16 30.78
N TYR A 401 35.06 -7.77 32.04
CA TYR A 401 35.56 -6.46 32.47
C TYR A 401 36.90 -6.68 33.16
N ASP A 402 37.97 -6.30 32.48
CA ASP A 402 39.33 -6.32 33.02
C ASP A 402 39.57 -5.03 33.82
N LEU A 403 39.58 -5.16 35.15
CA LEU A 403 39.87 -4.06 36.07
C LEU A 403 41.23 -4.32 36.70
N ALA A 404 42.06 -3.30 36.86
CA ALA A 404 43.49 -3.47 37.18
C ALA A 404 43.80 -4.38 38.40
N GLU A 405 42.90 -4.48 39.37
CA GLU A 405 43.04 -5.31 40.57
C GLU A 405 42.28 -6.65 40.51
N TYR A 406 41.31 -6.81 39.61
CA TYR A 406 40.40 -7.95 39.54
C TYR A 406 39.64 -8.03 38.22
N VAL A 407 39.24 -9.23 37.79
CA VAL A 407 38.51 -9.44 36.54
C VAL A 407 37.09 -9.89 36.84
N VAL A 408 36.11 -9.29 36.14
CA VAL A 408 34.70 -9.69 36.25
C VAL A 408 34.24 -10.35 34.96
N TYR A 409 33.79 -11.60 35.05
CA TYR A 409 33.23 -12.35 33.95
C TYR A 409 31.70 -12.31 33.98
N VAL A 410 31.08 -12.10 32.84
CA VAL A 410 29.63 -12.20 32.65
C VAL A 410 29.33 -13.58 32.08
N ILE A 411 28.61 -14.39 32.85
CA ILE A 411 28.37 -15.80 32.54
C ILE A 411 26.89 -16.13 32.64
N THR A 412 26.45 -17.21 32.01
CA THR A 412 25.08 -17.71 32.14
C THR A 412 24.99 -18.90 33.11
N PRO A 413 23.79 -19.25 33.60
CA PRO A 413 23.61 -20.38 34.51
C PRO A 413 24.16 -21.71 33.97
N GLU A 414 24.09 -21.94 32.66
CA GLU A 414 24.58 -23.17 32.01
C GLU A 414 26.11 -23.30 32.11
N SER A 415 26.82 -22.18 32.29
CA SER A 415 28.28 -22.14 32.42
C SER A 415 28.77 -22.39 33.85
N LEU A 416 27.90 -22.43 34.85
CA LEU A 416 28.28 -22.58 36.26
C LEU A 416 29.04 -23.88 36.53
N ILE A 417 28.54 -25.01 36.02
CA ILE A 417 29.17 -26.32 36.21
C ILE A 417 30.59 -26.36 35.62
N PRO A 418 30.81 -26.05 34.32
CA PRO A 418 32.15 -26.11 33.75
C PRO A 418 33.11 -25.11 34.42
N ILE A 419 32.65 -23.92 34.82
CA ILE A 419 33.49 -22.94 35.52
C ILE A 419 33.92 -23.47 36.89
N LEU A 420 32.98 -23.92 37.72
CA LEU A 420 33.29 -24.47 39.04
C LEU A 420 34.25 -25.67 38.95
N GLN A 421 34.03 -26.57 37.98
CA GLN A 421 34.94 -27.70 37.75
C GLN A 421 36.34 -27.26 37.29
N THR A 422 36.43 -26.24 36.44
CA THR A 422 37.70 -25.69 35.98
C THR A 422 38.45 -25.04 37.14
N LEU A 423 37.76 -24.25 37.98
CA LEU A 423 38.35 -23.65 39.18
C LEU A 423 38.88 -24.72 40.15
N ARG A 424 38.15 -25.84 40.32
CA ARG A 424 38.64 -27.00 41.11
C ARG A 424 39.87 -27.67 40.50
N GLN A 425 39.95 -27.73 39.17
CA GLN A 425 41.13 -28.28 38.51
C GLN A 425 42.33 -27.35 38.67
N ILE A 426 42.14 -26.03 38.49
CA ILE A 426 43.17 -25.03 38.74
C ILE A 426 43.68 -25.12 40.18
N GLU A 427 42.79 -25.30 41.17
CA GLU A 427 43.17 -25.58 42.55
C GLU A 427 44.11 -26.79 42.67
N ASN A 428 43.81 -27.91 42.00
CA ASN A 428 44.69 -29.08 42.02
C ASN A 428 46.07 -28.82 41.37
N TYR A 429 46.19 -27.82 40.48
CA TYR A 429 47.45 -27.39 39.88
C TYR A 429 48.17 -26.30 40.72
N GLU A 430 47.44 -25.45 41.46
CA GLU A 430 47.99 -24.50 42.42
C GLU A 430 48.53 -25.21 43.68
N PHE A 431 47.95 -26.37 44.03
CA PHE A 431 48.47 -27.29 45.05
C PHE A 431 49.29 -28.43 44.44
N THR A 432 50.27 -28.10 43.59
CA THR A 432 51.36 -29.03 43.34
C THR A 432 52.46 -28.86 44.39
N ASP A 433 52.32 -29.61 45.49
CA ASP A 433 53.46 -30.35 46.07
C ASP A 433 54.03 -31.39 45.07
N THR A 434 53.64 -31.31 43.80
CA THR A 434 54.03 -32.10 42.64
C THR A 434 54.62 -31.26 41.49
N MET A 435 55.21 -30.08 41.76
CA MET A 435 56.26 -29.62 40.83
C MET A 435 57.34 -30.71 40.87
N SER A 436 57.69 -31.29 39.71
CA SER A 436 58.77 -32.27 39.68
C SER A 436 60.01 -31.64 40.33
N PRO A 437 60.87 -32.40 41.04
CA PRO A 437 62.11 -31.86 41.58
C PRO A 437 62.94 -31.11 40.53
N GLU A 438 62.81 -31.50 39.26
CA GLU A 438 63.45 -30.83 38.12
C GLU A 438 62.87 -29.44 37.82
N ASP A 439 61.55 -29.27 37.89
CA ASP A 439 60.92 -27.97 37.61
C ASP A 439 61.05 -27.01 38.80
N GLN A 440 61.11 -27.54 40.02
CA GLN A 440 61.53 -26.78 41.20
C GLN A 440 62.98 -26.31 41.07
N ASP A 441 63.91 -27.19 40.67
CA ASP A 441 65.31 -26.81 40.46
C ASP A 441 65.45 -25.76 39.34
N LYS A 442 64.71 -25.89 38.24
CA LYS A 442 64.68 -24.90 37.15
C LYS A 442 64.17 -23.54 37.64
N LEU A 443 63.08 -23.50 38.39
CA LEU A 443 62.52 -22.26 38.94
C LEU A 443 63.49 -21.61 39.94
N CYS A 444 64.07 -22.40 40.85
CA CYS A 444 65.09 -21.92 41.79
C CYS A 444 66.33 -21.39 41.07
N ARG A 445 66.79 -22.05 40.01
CA ARG A 445 67.90 -21.55 39.17
C ARG A 445 67.53 -20.27 38.45
N PHE A 446 66.31 -20.16 37.92
CA PHE A 446 65.85 -18.95 37.24
C PHE A 446 65.77 -17.77 38.22
N ILE A 447 65.10 -17.94 39.35
CA ILE A 447 65.00 -16.91 40.40
C ILE A 447 66.39 -16.57 40.96
N GLY A 448 67.26 -17.56 41.14
CA GLY A 448 68.65 -17.36 41.56
C GLY A 448 69.46 -16.53 40.56
N LYS A 449 69.35 -16.84 39.26
CA LYS A 449 69.98 -16.07 38.17
C LYS A 449 69.43 -14.65 38.11
N LEU A 450 68.11 -14.48 38.21
CA LEU A 450 67.46 -13.17 38.22
C LEU A 450 67.93 -12.34 39.42
N SER A 451 67.88 -12.92 40.63
CA SER A 451 68.34 -12.26 41.86
C SER A 451 69.81 -11.85 41.77
N HIS A 452 70.66 -12.72 41.23
CA HIS A 452 72.08 -12.43 41.05
C HIS A 452 72.31 -11.33 40.00
N ALA A 453 71.63 -11.39 38.86
CA ALA A 453 71.72 -10.38 37.81
C ALA A 453 71.27 -9.01 38.32
N THR A 454 70.15 -8.95 39.05
CA THR A 454 69.65 -7.72 39.69
C THR A 454 70.63 -7.18 40.71
N LYS A 455 71.14 -8.02 41.63
CA LYS A 455 72.19 -7.61 42.59
C LYS A 455 73.43 -7.08 41.88
N ARG A 456 73.86 -7.73 40.80
CA ARG A 456 75.04 -7.31 40.03
C ARG A 456 74.81 -5.99 39.31
N LYS A 457 73.62 -5.77 38.74
CA LYS A 457 73.24 -4.51 38.12
C LYS A 457 73.24 -3.37 39.13
N ILE A 458 72.62 -3.57 40.30
CA ILE A 458 72.65 -2.60 41.41
C ILE A 458 74.10 -2.27 41.82
N GLN A 459 74.97 -3.28 41.95
CA GLN A 459 76.38 -3.05 42.28
C GLN A 459 77.12 -2.26 41.20
N ILE A 460 76.90 -2.57 39.92
CA ILE A 460 77.50 -1.86 38.78
C ILE A 460 77.03 -0.41 38.78
N ASP A 461 75.73 -0.18 38.93
CA ASP A 461 75.15 1.16 38.96
C ASP A 461 75.65 1.95 40.17
N THR A 462 75.79 1.30 41.33
CA THR A 462 76.38 1.92 42.53
C THR A 462 77.85 2.28 42.31
N TYR A 463 78.62 1.43 41.64
CA TYR A 463 80.02 1.70 41.32
C TYR A 463 80.13 2.89 40.37
N PHE A 464 79.42 2.88 39.24
CA PHE A 464 79.42 4.01 38.32
C PHE A 464 78.87 5.29 38.94
N SER A 465 77.87 5.21 39.81
CA SER A 465 77.38 6.38 40.55
C SER A 465 78.47 6.98 41.42
N ARG A 466 79.33 6.16 42.06
CA ARG A 466 80.47 6.65 42.84
C ARG A 466 81.53 7.30 41.95
N GLU A 467 81.92 6.65 40.86
CA GLU A 467 82.89 7.22 39.90
C GLU A 467 82.39 8.55 39.32
N LEU A 468 81.09 8.64 38.98
CA LEU A 468 80.47 9.87 38.51
C LEU A 468 80.46 10.95 39.59
N ILE A 469 80.14 10.60 40.85
CA ILE A 469 80.19 11.55 41.97
C ILE A 469 81.62 12.05 42.20
N ASP A 470 82.64 11.19 42.13
CA ASP A 470 84.03 11.59 42.29
C ASP A 470 84.52 12.44 41.10
N ALA A 471 84.08 12.14 39.88
CA ALA A 471 84.30 13.01 38.72
C ALA A 471 83.63 14.39 38.90
N LEU A 472 82.40 14.43 39.43
CA LEU A 472 81.69 15.67 39.75
C LEU A 472 82.40 16.47 40.85
N ARG A 473 82.96 15.81 41.88
CA ARG A 473 83.79 16.48 42.90
C ARG A 473 85.08 17.05 42.31
N GLY A 474 85.61 16.45 41.26
CA GLY A 474 86.73 17.02 40.49
C GLY A 474 86.41 18.38 39.86
N ILE A 475 85.13 18.69 39.62
CA ILE A 475 84.65 19.97 39.07
C ILE A 475 84.80 21.10 40.11
N ASP A 476 84.80 20.80 41.41
CA ASP A 476 85.03 21.80 42.47
C ASP A 476 86.45 22.40 42.44
N MET A 477 87.37 21.83 41.65
CA MET A 477 88.73 22.35 41.44
C MET A 477 88.82 23.38 40.29
N ILE A 478 87.71 23.74 39.66
CA ILE A 478 87.64 24.71 38.56
C ILE A 478 87.55 26.14 39.13
N PRO A 479 88.22 27.15 38.53
CA PRO A 479 88.15 28.55 38.99
C PRO A 479 86.72 29.09 39.10
N GLN A 480 86.46 29.91 40.13
CA GLN A 480 85.11 30.39 40.49
C GLN A 480 84.38 31.13 39.36
N ASP A 481 85.11 31.77 38.45
CA ASP A 481 84.54 32.50 37.31
C ASP A 481 83.79 31.57 36.34
N PHE A 482 84.27 30.33 36.18
CA PHE A 482 83.62 29.31 35.35
C PHE A 482 82.51 28.57 36.10
N ALA A 483 82.63 28.38 37.42
CA ALA A 483 81.62 27.69 38.23
C ALA A 483 80.25 28.39 38.17
N ALA A 484 80.24 29.74 38.17
CA ALA A 484 79.01 30.52 38.04
C ALA A 484 78.33 30.39 36.65
N GLU A 485 79.11 30.12 35.60
CA GLU A 485 78.60 29.91 34.25
C GLU A 485 78.09 28.46 34.06
N ILE A 486 78.83 27.47 34.59
CA ILE A 486 78.44 26.05 34.62
C ILE A 486 77.09 25.88 35.33
N GLY A 487 76.89 26.51 36.49
CA GLY A 487 75.63 26.45 37.22
C GLY A 487 74.43 27.02 36.44
N LYS A 488 74.64 28.01 35.55
CA LYS A 488 73.59 28.53 34.66
C LYS A 488 73.23 27.54 33.55
N TYR A 489 74.19 26.77 33.04
CA TYR A 489 73.93 25.73 32.05
C TYR A 489 73.25 24.50 32.68
N GLU A 490 73.67 24.09 33.87
CA GLU A 490 73.07 22.98 34.62
C GLU A 490 71.60 23.25 34.96
N GLN A 491 71.27 24.47 35.44
CA GLN A 491 69.87 24.87 35.71
C GLN A 491 69.00 24.93 34.44
N LYS A 492 69.58 25.16 33.26
CA LYS A 492 68.88 25.15 31.98
C LYS A 492 68.70 23.74 31.41
N ALA A 493 69.59 22.81 31.76
CA ALA A 493 69.55 21.42 31.30
C ALA A 493 68.54 20.59 32.12
N LYS A 494 67.29 20.54 31.67
CA LYS A 494 66.30 19.60 32.22
C LYS A 494 66.57 18.19 31.67
N LEU A 495 67.23 17.36 32.46
CA LEU A 495 67.27 15.92 32.23
C LEU A 495 65.99 15.31 32.82
N ASN A 496 64.97 15.11 31.97
CA ASN A 496 63.82 14.29 32.36
C ASN A 496 64.12 12.85 31.97
N PRO A 497 64.38 11.93 32.92
CA PRO A 497 64.26 10.52 32.60
C PRO A 497 62.85 10.26 32.04
N PRO A 498 62.69 9.38 31.05
CA PRO A 498 61.37 9.08 30.51
C PRO A 498 60.46 8.60 31.64
N MET A 499 59.58 9.49 32.11
CA MET A 499 58.50 9.15 33.02
C MET A 499 57.38 8.57 32.18
N GLU A 500 57.06 7.31 32.39
CA GLU A 500 55.99 6.60 31.71
C GLU A 500 54.65 7.26 32.04
N LYS A 501 54.01 7.89 31.04
CA LYS A 501 52.80 8.70 31.24
C LYS A 501 51.51 8.08 30.68
N ARG A 502 51.50 6.83 30.17
CA ARG A 502 50.26 6.16 29.70
C ARG A 502 50.32 4.64 29.82
N VAL A 503 49.17 4.05 30.20
CA VAL A 503 48.85 2.62 30.20
C VAL A 503 48.66 2.11 28.76
N LYS A 504 49.73 2.06 27.96
CA LYS A 504 49.72 1.33 26.68
C LYS A 504 50.70 0.17 26.79
N MET A 505 50.25 -1.02 26.38
CA MET A 505 51.10 -2.21 26.29
C MET A 505 52.24 -1.91 25.32
N ILE A 506 53.48 -2.09 25.77
CA ILE A 506 54.66 -1.97 24.94
C ILE A 506 54.86 -3.32 24.27
N GLU A 507 54.63 -3.39 22.96
CA GLU A 507 54.94 -4.59 22.19
C GLU A 507 56.45 -4.83 22.21
N ILE A 508 56.87 -6.08 22.42
CA ILE A 508 58.30 -6.46 22.43
C ILE A 508 58.98 -6.02 21.13
N GLU A 509 58.24 -6.08 20.02
CA GLU A 509 58.70 -5.66 18.70
C GLU A 509 59.05 -4.16 18.64
N ASP A 510 58.32 -3.30 19.37
CA ASP A 510 58.60 -1.86 19.42
C ASP A 510 59.90 -1.58 20.20
N VAL A 511 60.14 -2.30 21.31
CA VAL A 511 61.39 -2.19 22.08
C VAL A 511 62.58 -2.71 21.29
N GLU A 512 62.43 -3.85 20.62
CA GLU A 512 63.48 -4.39 19.77
C GLU A 512 63.82 -3.46 18.59
N ASN A 513 62.81 -2.80 18.02
CA ASN A 513 63.01 -1.82 16.97
C ASN A 513 63.70 -0.55 17.49
N GLU A 514 63.40 -0.08 18.71
CA GLU A 514 64.12 1.03 19.34
C GLU A 514 65.57 0.68 19.67
N VAL A 515 65.83 -0.52 20.20
CA VAL A 515 67.19 -1.01 20.46
C VAL A 515 67.98 -1.10 19.15
N ARG A 516 67.41 -1.69 18.10
CA ARG A 516 68.04 -1.73 16.79
C ARG A 516 68.31 -0.33 16.24
N ARG A 517 67.36 0.60 16.40
CA ARG A 517 67.53 1.99 15.98
C ARG A 517 68.70 2.64 16.72
N MET A 518 68.78 2.48 18.04
CA MET A 518 69.90 2.98 18.86
C MET A 518 71.23 2.36 18.46
N GLU A 519 71.29 1.06 18.21
CA GLU A 519 72.51 0.38 17.74
C GLU A 519 72.96 0.93 16.38
N THR A 520 72.04 1.13 15.44
CA THR A 520 72.37 1.79 14.16
C THR A 520 72.79 3.25 14.35
N GLU A 521 72.17 4.01 15.25
CA GLU A 521 72.52 5.40 15.51
C GLU A 521 73.91 5.52 16.16
N ILE A 522 74.24 4.61 17.09
CA ILE A 522 75.55 4.49 17.71
C ILE A 522 76.59 4.13 16.65
N ALA A 523 76.32 3.13 15.81
CA ALA A 523 77.22 2.71 14.74
C ALA A 523 77.47 3.82 13.72
N VAL A 524 76.45 4.60 13.34
CA VAL A 524 76.59 5.77 12.45
C VAL A 524 77.41 6.87 13.12
N ARG A 525 77.20 7.14 14.42
CA ARG A 525 77.96 8.17 15.14
C ARG A 525 79.41 7.77 15.42
N THR A 526 79.70 6.49 15.61
CA THR A 526 81.08 6.00 15.73
C THR A 526 81.79 5.94 14.38
N ALA A 527 81.06 5.74 13.28
CA ALA A 527 81.63 5.74 11.93
C ALA A 527 81.91 7.14 11.35
N VAL A 528 81.30 8.20 11.88
CA VAL A 528 81.55 9.61 11.48
C VAL A 528 82.72 10.24 12.26
N GLY A 529 83.34 9.47 13.17
CA GLY A 529 84.50 9.88 13.98
C GLY A 529 85.86 9.34 13.50
N GLU A 530 85.92 8.64 12.37
CA GLU A 530 87.14 8.33 11.60
C GLU A 530 87.14 9.15 10.30
#